data_AF-A0A7S0RWW1-F1
#
_entry.id   AF-A0A7S0RWW1-F1
#
_cell.length_a   1.000
_cell.length_b   1.000
_cell.length_c   1.000
_cell.angle_alpha   90.00
_cell.angle_beta   90.00
_cell.angle_gamma   90.00
#
_symmetry.space_group_name_H-M   'P 1'
#
loop_
_entity.id
_entity.type
_entity.pdbx_description
1 polymer ?
#
loop_
_entity_poly.entity_id
_entity_poly.type
_entity_poly.pdbx_seq_one_letter_code
_entity_poly.pdbx_strand_id
1 'polypeptide(L)'
;QSKPNQAAVVFHYLKFSDQRRLDPIRIIKSLAAQLATSIATVAECLFQLDAAEVAELYDMECAFETLLRAPLEGITQPVILVIDALDEADPAEQQVEGFKGNVKACGNRTLQLLLRYLVRLPESVRFVFTTRPDAVVGKVQEVLARAFAHSIQILRPEQLRAEVRSGPREEGVMVYHTIVKECASAAVELQQKACPTMQDVYQAYNQIFVASGASHCAAVCTLLEVLLAAQEPLPQSMLQQMGLSALLQQLPGWGVLFFAREHRVYMVHKSLSDWLQAKQLKSSTDSMLKLDVSMGHLRLAEHLAKARSSPSQYALKYLGLHLSASVEYDKCKELLDSMLQDWEFLVHVMKAKYGVYWNRALGGIPKDQHTPTSCDTMRWLKLVVHSLEEDPCM
;
A
#
# COMPACT_ATOMS: atom_id res chain seq x y z
N GLN A 1 -24.32 23.68 29.50
CA GLN A 1 -22.95 23.37 29.94
C GLN A 1 -22.17 22.94 28.71
N SER A 2 -21.29 23.80 28.18
CA SER A 2 -20.43 23.43 27.04
C SER A 2 -19.46 22.37 27.51
N LYS A 3 -19.45 21.20 26.85
CA LYS A 3 -18.38 20.21 27.06
C LYS A 3 -17.03 20.92 26.90
N PRO A 4 -16.00 20.58 27.69
CA PRO A 4 -14.65 21.07 27.44
C PRO A 4 -14.32 20.84 25.97
N ASN A 5 -13.60 21.78 25.35
CA ASN A 5 -13.18 21.75 23.95
C ASN A 5 -12.33 20.50 23.71
N GLN A 6 -12.98 19.37 23.46
CA GLN A 6 -12.35 18.08 23.32
C GLN A 6 -11.62 18.10 21.97
N ALA A 7 -10.33 17.81 22.00
CA ALA A 7 -9.55 17.76 20.77
C ALA A 7 -10.18 16.75 19.80
N ALA A 8 -10.34 17.14 18.54
CA ALA A 8 -10.73 16.20 17.50
C ALA A 8 -9.50 15.34 17.16
N VAL A 9 -9.64 14.01 17.20
CA VAL A 9 -8.54 13.10 16.89
C VAL A 9 -8.94 12.22 15.73
N VAL A 10 -8.15 12.20 14.68
CA VAL A 10 -8.39 11.40 13.48
C VAL A 10 -7.15 10.58 13.14
N PHE A 11 -7.36 9.44 12.50
CA PHE A 11 -6.33 8.42 12.32
C PHE A 11 -6.20 8.02 10.86
N HIS A 12 -4.97 7.86 10.39
CA HIS A 12 -4.68 7.22 9.13
C HIS A 12 -3.59 6.17 9.30
N TYR A 13 -3.88 4.94 8.88
CA TYR A 13 -2.96 3.81 8.99
C TYR A 13 -2.37 3.47 7.63
N LEU A 14 -1.08 3.73 7.43
CA LEU A 14 -0.38 3.35 6.22
C LEU A 14 -0.16 1.83 6.22
N LYS A 15 -0.18 1.24 5.02
CA LYS A 15 0.03 -0.20 4.85
C LYS A 15 0.60 -0.47 3.46
N PHE A 16 1.81 -1.03 3.38
CA PHE A 16 2.53 -1.26 2.12
C PHE A 16 1.71 -2.09 1.10
N SER A 17 0.95 -3.07 1.61
CA SER A 17 0.16 -4.03 0.81
C SER A 17 -1.19 -3.48 0.36
N ASP A 18 -1.52 -2.23 0.71
CA ASP A 18 -2.77 -1.60 0.32
C ASP A 18 -2.48 -0.21 -0.26
N GLN A 19 -2.26 -0.16 -1.58
CA GLN A 19 -1.97 1.09 -2.29
C GLN A 19 -3.07 2.16 -2.10
N ARG A 20 -4.29 1.79 -1.71
CA ARG A 20 -5.36 2.75 -1.37
C ARG A 20 -5.03 3.55 -0.11
N ARG A 21 -4.29 2.95 0.83
CA ARG A 21 -3.84 3.59 2.07
C ARG A 21 -2.58 4.43 1.88
N LEU A 22 -1.90 4.29 0.75
CA LEU A 22 -0.71 5.07 0.39
C LEU A 22 -1.01 6.19 -0.62
N ASP A 23 -2.22 6.20 -1.19
CA ASP A 23 -2.64 7.19 -2.16
C ASP A 23 -2.97 8.53 -1.47
N PRO A 24 -2.21 9.62 -1.72
CA PRO A 24 -2.36 10.88 -0.99
C PRO A 24 -3.77 11.47 -1.02
N ILE A 25 -4.49 11.31 -2.13
CA ILE A 25 -5.82 11.88 -2.29
C ILE A 25 -6.82 11.10 -1.46
N ARG A 26 -6.71 9.78 -1.42
CA ARG A 26 -7.50 8.95 -0.51
C ARG A 26 -7.17 9.23 0.95
N ILE A 27 -5.91 9.51 1.29
CA ILE A 27 -5.51 9.95 2.64
C ILE A 27 -6.25 11.24 3.00
N ILE A 28 -6.18 12.26 2.13
CA ILE A 28 -6.89 13.55 2.31
C ILE A 28 -8.40 13.33 2.51
N LYS A 29 -9.05 12.56 1.60
CA LYS A 29 -10.48 12.25 1.68
C LYS A 29 -10.86 11.54 2.98
N SER A 30 -10.05 10.57 3.42
CA SER A 30 -10.25 9.84 4.68
C SER A 30 -10.16 10.77 5.90
N LEU A 31 -9.14 11.63 5.94
CA LEU A 31 -8.96 12.60 7.02
C LEU A 31 -10.12 13.61 7.06
N ALA A 32 -10.51 14.16 5.92
CA ALA A 32 -11.62 15.10 5.80
C ALA A 32 -12.95 14.49 6.28
N ALA A 33 -13.23 13.25 5.88
CA ALA A 33 -14.43 12.53 6.32
C ALA A 33 -14.44 12.32 7.85
N GLN A 34 -13.32 11.90 8.45
CA GLN A 34 -13.23 11.74 9.91
C GLN A 34 -13.36 13.08 10.65
N LEU A 35 -12.77 14.16 10.11
CA LEU A 35 -12.90 15.49 10.69
C LEU A 35 -14.35 15.99 10.66
N ALA A 36 -15.09 15.77 9.57
CA ALA A 36 -16.51 16.10 9.49
C ALA A 36 -17.36 15.35 10.53
N THR A 37 -17.01 14.10 10.88
CA THR A 37 -17.71 13.40 11.97
C THR A 37 -17.44 13.99 13.35
N SER A 38 -16.35 14.74 13.51
CA SER A 38 -15.88 15.27 14.80
C SER A 38 -16.11 16.78 14.98
N ILE A 39 -16.20 17.53 13.88
CA ILE A 39 -16.26 19.00 13.86
C ILE A 39 -17.40 19.45 12.95
N ALA A 40 -18.46 20.00 13.55
CA ALA A 40 -19.68 20.38 12.82
C ALA A 40 -19.40 21.40 11.69
N THR A 41 -18.58 22.41 11.94
CA THR A 41 -18.24 23.43 10.93
C THR A 41 -17.49 22.83 9.73
N VAL A 42 -16.60 21.85 9.96
CA VAL A 42 -15.95 21.13 8.87
C VAL A 42 -16.99 20.34 8.07
N ALA A 43 -17.94 19.69 8.74
CA ALA A 43 -19.02 18.97 8.08
C ALA A 43 -19.88 19.90 7.21
N GLU A 44 -20.27 21.05 7.73
CA GLU A 44 -21.05 22.06 7.00
C GLU A 44 -20.33 22.53 5.74
N CYS A 45 -19.02 22.82 5.82
CA CYS A 45 -18.22 23.18 4.66
C CYS A 45 -18.17 22.05 3.63
N LEU A 46 -17.90 20.81 4.06
CA LEU A 46 -17.78 19.67 3.14
C LEU A 46 -19.11 19.26 2.50
N PHE A 47 -20.24 19.42 3.19
CA PHE A 47 -21.56 19.11 2.64
C PHE A 47 -22.05 20.12 1.58
N GLN A 48 -21.38 21.26 1.45
CA GLN A 48 -21.65 22.22 0.37
C GLN A 48 -20.94 21.84 -0.94
N LEU A 49 -19.99 20.89 -0.90
CA LEU A 49 -19.27 20.43 -2.09
C LEU A 49 -20.11 19.44 -2.89
N ASP A 50 -19.95 19.46 -4.21
CA ASP A 50 -20.54 18.45 -5.07
C ASP A 50 -19.83 17.09 -4.90
N ALA A 51 -20.62 16.04 -4.67
CA ALA A 51 -20.08 14.71 -4.39
C ALA A 51 -19.38 14.09 -5.61
N ALA A 52 -19.81 14.41 -6.83
CA ALA A 52 -19.17 13.94 -8.05
C ALA A 52 -17.82 14.65 -8.27
N GLU A 53 -17.77 15.96 -8.08
CA GLU A 53 -16.52 16.73 -8.14
C GLU A 53 -15.50 16.21 -7.11
N VAL A 54 -15.94 15.98 -5.86
CA VAL A 54 -15.07 15.42 -4.82
C VAL A 54 -14.59 14.03 -5.20
N ALA A 55 -15.47 13.17 -5.75
CA ALA A 55 -15.09 11.83 -6.21
C ALA A 55 -14.00 11.90 -7.28
N GLU A 56 -14.08 12.89 -8.16
CA GLU A 56 -13.20 13.09 -9.31
C GLU A 56 -11.88 13.80 -9.01
N LEU A 57 -11.67 14.33 -7.80
CA LEU A 57 -10.39 14.93 -7.40
C LEU A 57 -9.22 13.94 -7.62
N TYR A 58 -8.26 14.37 -8.44
CA TYR A 58 -7.06 13.62 -8.85
C TYR A 58 -5.76 14.41 -8.66
N ASP A 59 -5.86 15.70 -8.36
CA ASP A 59 -4.72 16.55 -7.99
C ASP A 59 -4.60 16.66 -6.46
N MET A 60 -3.37 16.57 -5.96
CA MET A 60 -3.09 16.57 -4.53
C MET A 60 -3.30 17.95 -3.91
N GLU A 61 -2.95 19.02 -4.63
CA GLU A 61 -3.10 20.39 -4.14
C GLU A 61 -4.57 20.76 -4.06
N CYS A 62 -5.31 20.59 -5.15
CA CYS A 62 -6.75 20.84 -5.20
C CYS A 62 -7.50 20.04 -4.12
N ALA A 63 -7.17 18.76 -3.94
CA ALA A 63 -7.78 17.95 -2.88
C ALA A 63 -7.44 18.48 -1.48
N PHE A 64 -6.18 18.84 -1.22
CA PHE A 64 -5.75 19.38 0.07
C PHE A 64 -6.44 20.71 0.39
N GLU A 65 -6.46 21.62 -0.58
CA GLU A 65 -7.06 22.94 -0.49
C GLU A 65 -8.56 22.84 -0.19
N THR A 66 -9.27 22.03 -0.97
CA THR A 66 -10.73 21.89 -0.91
C THR A 66 -11.20 21.12 0.31
N LEU A 67 -10.51 20.02 0.66
CA LEU A 67 -11.02 19.07 1.66
C LEU A 67 -10.41 19.23 3.05
N LEU A 68 -9.25 19.89 3.18
CA LEU A 68 -8.58 20.07 4.47
C LEU A 68 -8.29 21.53 4.79
N ARG A 69 -7.58 22.28 3.93
CA ARG A 69 -7.13 23.63 4.28
C ARG A 69 -8.31 24.58 4.48
N ALA A 70 -9.18 24.72 3.48
CA ALA A 70 -10.32 25.63 3.57
C ALA A 70 -11.33 25.21 4.66
N PRO A 71 -11.72 23.93 4.82
CA PRO A 71 -12.63 23.53 5.89
C PRO A 71 -12.08 23.71 7.31
N LEU A 72 -10.75 23.68 7.48
CA LEU A 72 -10.09 23.89 8.78
C LEU A 72 -9.76 25.36 9.06
N GLU A 73 -9.96 26.26 8.11
CA GLU A 73 -9.71 27.68 8.29
C GLU A 73 -10.63 28.27 9.38
N GLY A 74 -10.05 28.98 10.34
CA GLY A 74 -10.80 29.55 11.47
C GLY A 74 -11.18 28.56 12.57
N ILE A 75 -10.84 27.27 12.45
CA ILE A 75 -11.05 26.30 13.53
C ILE A 75 -10.11 26.56 14.70
N THR A 76 -10.67 26.90 15.85
CA THR A 76 -9.94 27.23 17.08
C THR A 76 -9.80 26.04 18.04
N GLN A 77 -10.65 25.02 17.93
CA GLN A 77 -10.51 23.81 18.73
C GLN A 77 -9.26 23.01 18.29
N PRO A 78 -8.53 22.38 19.23
CA PRO A 78 -7.39 21.54 18.86
C PRO A 78 -7.80 20.35 18.00
N VAL A 79 -6.98 20.05 16.99
CA VAL A 79 -7.11 18.89 16.10
C VAL A 79 -5.80 18.10 16.14
N ILE A 80 -5.89 16.78 16.25
CA ILE A 80 -4.74 15.87 16.25
C ILE A 80 -4.90 14.89 15.09
N LEU A 81 -3.96 14.93 14.14
CA LEU A 81 -3.86 13.99 13.04
C LEU A 81 -2.82 12.92 13.39
N VAL A 82 -3.25 11.68 13.55
CA VAL A 82 -2.37 10.54 13.79
C VAL A 82 -2.12 9.82 12.46
N ILE A 83 -0.87 9.82 11.99
CA ILE A 83 -0.46 9.07 10.80
C ILE A 83 0.49 7.96 11.24
N ASP A 84 0.01 6.73 11.17
CA ASP A 84 0.68 5.54 11.66
C ASP A 84 1.48 4.84 10.54
N ALA A 85 2.65 4.33 10.90
CA ALA A 85 3.57 3.54 10.10
C ALA A 85 4.10 4.24 8.84
N LEU A 86 4.71 5.43 8.98
CA LEU A 86 5.22 6.23 7.86
C LEU A 86 6.21 5.48 6.94
N ASP A 87 6.97 4.55 7.51
CA ASP A 87 7.91 3.67 6.80
C ASP A 87 7.24 2.74 5.79
N GLU A 88 5.97 2.38 5.99
CA GLU A 88 5.19 1.53 5.08
C GLU A 88 4.93 2.20 3.71
N ALA A 89 5.10 3.52 3.62
CA ALA A 89 4.95 4.30 2.39
C ALA A 89 6.26 4.51 1.62
N ASP A 90 7.40 4.03 2.13
CA ASP A 90 8.66 4.10 1.39
C ASP A 90 8.62 3.24 0.11
N PRO A 91 9.37 3.60 -0.95
CA PRO A 91 9.42 2.77 -2.16
C PRO A 91 9.99 1.39 -1.85
N ALA A 92 9.45 0.35 -2.50
CA ALA A 92 9.81 -1.04 -2.24
C ALA A 92 11.32 -1.30 -2.35
N GLU A 93 11.99 -0.69 -3.33
CA GLU A 93 13.43 -0.82 -3.52
C GLU A 93 14.28 -0.21 -2.39
N GLN A 94 13.71 0.71 -1.60
CA GLN A 94 14.38 1.39 -0.47
C GLN A 94 14.11 0.72 0.87
N GLN A 95 13.13 -0.20 0.90
CA GLN A 95 12.74 -0.95 2.08
C GLN A 95 13.53 -2.28 2.25
N VAL A 96 14.58 -2.48 1.45
CA VAL A 96 15.45 -3.68 1.50
C VAL A 96 16.60 -3.44 2.48
N GLU A 97 16.88 -4.45 3.30
CA GLU A 97 17.99 -4.41 4.26
C GLU A 97 19.33 -4.17 3.55
N GLY A 98 20.09 -3.18 4.02
CA GLY A 98 21.40 -2.84 3.46
C GLY A 98 21.36 -1.97 2.19
N PHE A 99 20.21 -1.42 1.79
CA PHE A 99 20.13 -0.44 0.71
C PHE A 99 20.99 0.79 1.02
N LYS A 100 22.01 1.06 0.19
CA LYS A 100 22.93 2.20 0.32
C LYS A 100 22.64 3.35 -0.66
N GLY A 101 21.50 3.30 -1.35
CA GLY A 101 21.13 4.34 -2.31
C GLY A 101 20.59 5.61 -1.63
N ASN A 102 20.51 6.69 -2.40
CA ASN A 102 19.86 7.91 -1.94
C ASN A 102 18.34 7.74 -1.90
N VAL A 103 17.68 8.47 -0.99
CA VAL A 103 16.22 8.65 -1.00
C VAL A 103 15.84 9.15 -2.40
N LYS A 104 15.00 8.41 -3.13
CA LYS A 104 14.51 8.88 -4.42
C LYS A 104 13.64 10.08 -4.10
N ALA A 105 14.06 11.27 -4.53
CA ALA A 105 13.23 12.45 -4.47
C ALA A 105 11.89 12.10 -5.13
N CYS A 106 10.79 12.25 -4.39
CA CYS A 106 9.43 11.92 -4.83
C CYS A 106 8.99 10.44 -4.80
N GLY A 107 9.76 9.52 -4.21
CA GLY A 107 9.36 8.10 -4.11
C GLY A 107 8.20 7.84 -3.13
N ASN A 108 8.28 8.43 -1.93
CA ASN A 108 7.24 8.31 -0.91
C ASN A 108 6.21 9.44 -1.06
N ARG A 109 5.09 9.18 -1.76
CA ARG A 109 4.05 10.20 -2.02
C ARG A 109 3.34 10.65 -0.75
N THR A 110 3.24 9.79 0.27
CA THR A 110 2.70 10.17 1.58
C THR A 110 3.60 11.19 2.28
N LEU A 111 4.91 10.98 2.21
CA LEU A 111 5.88 11.94 2.74
C LEU A 111 5.81 13.27 1.97
N GLN A 112 5.59 13.24 0.65
CA GLN A 112 5.34 14.47 -0.11
C GLN A 112 4.08 15.20 0.35
N LEU A 113 2.98 14.48 0.57
CA LEU A 113 1.74 15.04 1.11
C LEU A 113 2.01 15.76 2.43
N LEU A 114 2.73 15.10 3.33
CA LEU A 114 3.11 15.65 4.62
C LEU A 114 3.97 16.91 4.48
N LEU A 115 5.08 16.81 3.76
CA LEU A 115 6.10 17.86 3.68
C LEU A 115 5.68 19.10 2.89
N ARG A 116 4.76 18.95 1.92
CA ARG A 116 4.34 20.06 1.05
C ARG A 116 3.00 20.65 1.44
N TYR A 117 2.09 19.83 1.97
CA TYR A 117 0.70 20.24 2.16
C TYR A 117 0.30 20.22 3.63
N LEU A 118 0.44 19.09 4.34
CA LEU A 118 -0.04 19.01 5.72
C LEU A 118 0.65 20.00 6.68
N VAL A 119 1.93 20.32 6.44
CA VAL A 119 2.64 21.38 7.18
C VAL A 119 2.03 22.78 7.03
N ARG A 120 1.16 23.01 6.03
CA ARG A 120 0.46 24.28 5.77
C ARG A 120 -0.89 24.38 6.47
N LEU A 121 -1.29 23.37 7.25
CA LEU A 121 -2.54 23.42 8.02
C LEU A 121 -2.45 24.44 9.16
N PRO A 122 -3.60 24.95 9.66
CA PRO A 122 -3.64 25.92 10.75
C PRO A 122 -2.96 25.41 12.03
N GLU A 123 -2.48 26.34 12.89
CA GLU A 123 -1.79 26.01 14.15
C GLU A 123 -2.63 25.22 15.16
N SER A 124 -3.95 25.20 14.99
CA SER A 124 -4.86 24.35 15.76
C SER A 124 -4.68 22.86 15.46
N VAL A 125 -4.01 22.52 14.35
CA VAL A 125 -3.73 21.15 13.91
C VAL A 125 -2.34 20.71 14.38
N ARG A 126 -2.29 19.58 15.08
CA ARG A 126 -1.06 18.92 15.53
C ARG A 126 -0.98 17.52 14.94
N PHE A 127 0.23 16.98 14.88
CA PHE A 127 0.49 15.69 14.27
C PHE A 127 1.14 14.73 15.26
N VAL A 128 0.77 13.45 15.14
CA VAL A 128 1.48 12.32 15.74
C VAL A 128 1.86 11.37 14.62
N PHE A 129 3.15 11.13 14.47
CA PHE A 129 3.68 10.18 13.49
C PHE A 129 4.29 8.98 14.21
N THR A 130 4.00 7.78 13.72
CA THR A 130 4.78 6.59 14.09
C THR A 130 5.57 6.15 12.86
N THR A 131 6.82 5.74 13.08
CA THR A 131 7.71 5.31 12.00
C THR A 131 8.84 4.48 12.59
N ARG A 132 9.36 3.54 11.81
CA ARG A 132 10.65 2.94 12.13
C ARG A 132 11.81 3.94 11.96
N PRO A 133 12.92 3.80 12.72
CA PRO A 133 14.06 4.71 12.62
C PRO A 133 14.81 4.62 11.29
N ASP A 134 14.73 3.49 10.58
CA ASP A 134 15.36 3.24 9.29
C ASP A 134 14.55 3.77 8.09
N ALA A 135 13.36 4.32 8.32
CA ALA A 135 12.54 4.94 7.29
C ALA A 135 13.28 6.08 6.57
N VAL A 136 12.98 6.28 5.29
CA VAL A 136 13.61 7.29 4.45
C VAL A 136 15.14 7.13 4.45
N VAL A 137 15.60 5.88 4.38
CA VAL A 137 17.03 5.49 4.43
C VAL A 137 17.71 6.04 5.70
N GLY A 138 17.03 5.90 6.85
CA GLY A 138 17.50 6.38 8.15
C GLY A 138 17.42 7.90 8.36
N LYS A 139 16.82 8.66 7.44
CA LYS A 139 16.77 10.14 7.49
C LYS A 139 15.42 10.70 7.91
N VAL A 140 14.47 9.86 8.33
CA VAL A 140 13.11 10.31 8.65
C VAL A 140 13.09 11.42 9.72
N GLN A 141 13.93 11.33 10.75
CA GLN A 141 14.02 12.34 11.80
C GLN A 141 14.49 13.69 11.26
N GLU A 142 15.55 13.71 10.44
CA GLU A 142 16.07 14.92 9.81
C GLU A 142 15.02 15.56 8.89
N VAL A 143 14.32 14.72 8.12
CA VAL A 143 13.29 15.17 7.18
C VAL A 143 12.11 15.80 7.91
N LEU A 144 11.61 15.17 8.97
CA LEU A 144 10.50 15.71 9.76
C LEU A 144 10.92 16.95 10.56
N ALA A 145 12.12 16.96 11.15
CA ALA A 145 12.64 18.13 11.88
C ALA A 145 12.81 19.35 10.96
N ARG A 146 13.23 19.14 9.71
CA ARG A 146 13.28 20.23 8.72
C ARG A 146 11.89 20.74 8.34
N ALA A 147 10.90 19.86 8.27
CA ALA A 147 9.54 20.21 7.85
C ALA A 147 8.75 20.97 8.93
N PHE A 148 8.88 20.53 10.18
CA PHE A 148 8.15 21.08 11.33
C PHE A 148 9.02 22.00 12.19
N ALA A 149 10.22 22.36 11.71
CA ALA A 149 11.19 23.20 12.40
C ALA A 149 11.42 22.76 13.87
N HIS A 150 11.45 23.71 14.81
CA HIS A 150 11.69 23.46 16.24
C HIS A 150 10.47 22.90 16.99
N SER A 151 9.36 22.60 16.32
CA SER A 151 8.10 22.15 16.95
C SER A 151 7.93 20.63 16.96
N ILE A 152 9.01 19.87 16.78
CA ILE A 152 8.98 18.41 16.82
C ILE A 152 9.47 17.86 18.17
N GLN A 153 8.69 16.94 18.74
CA GLN A 153 9.11 16.13 19.87
C GLN A 153 9.27 14.69 19.41
N ILE A 154 10.47 14.15 19.52
CA ILE A 154 10.76 12.75 19.18
C ILE A 154 10.68 11.94 20.46
N LEU A 155 9.75 10.99 20.48
CA LEU A 155 9.55 10.05 21.58
C LEU A 155 9.96 8.65 21.12
N ARG A 156 10.82 8.00 21.90
CA ARG A 156 11.09 6.58 21.75
C ARG A 156 10.02 5.76 22.50
N PRO A 157 9.75 4.51 22.07
CA PRO A 157 8.79 3.65 22.76
C PRO A 157 9.04 3.55 24.27
N GLU A 158 10.30 3.53 24.72
CA GLU A 158 10.62 3.43 26.15
C GLU A 158 10.16 4.66 26.95
N GLN A 159 10.20 5.85 26.33
CA GLN A 159 9.78 7.10 26.95
C GLN A 159 8.26 7.19 27.11
N LEU A 160 7.50 6.65 26.15
CA LEU A 160 6.03 6.57 26.23
C LEU A 160 5.56 5.52 27.25
N ARG A 161 6.29 4.41 27.37
CA ARG A 161 5.90 3.29 28.26
C ARG A 161 6.23 3.54 29.73
N ALA A 162 7.19 4.42 30.04
CA ALA A 162 7.60 4.72 31.41
C ALA A 162 6.46 5.26 32.29
N GLU A 163 5.41 5.81 31.70
CA GLU A 163 4.26 6.38 32.42
C GLU A 163 3.13 5.36 32.75
N VAL A 164 3.13 4.15 32.17
CA VAL A 164 1.92 3.27 32.15
C VAL A 164 2.02 1.99 33.05
N ARG A 165 3.06 1.84 33.87
CA ARG A 165 3.31 0.76 34.87
C ARG A 165 3.98 -0.55 34.40
N SER A 166 4.63 -1.12 35.43
CA SER A 166 5.40 -2.35 35.62
C SER A 166 4.67 -3.66 35.26
N GLY A 167 4.58 -3.96 33.96
CA GLY A 167 4.42 -5.33 33.45
C GLY A 167 5.74 -5.88 32.90
N PRO A 168 5.87 -7.21 32.69
CA PRO A 168 7.01 -7.76 31.96
C PRO A 168 7.10 -7.09 30.59
N ARG A 169 8.31 -6.67 30.22
CA ARG A 169 8.58 -5.88 29.03
C ARG A 169 8.32 -6.73 27.78
N GLU A 170 7.30 -6.37 27.00
CA GLU A 170 7.21 -6.77 25.59
C GLU A 170 8.10 -5.81 24.78
N GLU A 171 9.40 -6.08 24.83
CA GLU A 171 10.37 -5.52 23.90
C GLU A 171 10.42 -6.39 22.64
N GLY A 172 10.83 -5.86 21.49
CA GLY A 172 10.96 -6.64 20.24
C GLY A 172 9.81 -6.50 19.23
N VAL A 173 9.84 -7.34 18.19
CA VAL A 173 8.95 -7.25 17.02
C VAL A 173 7.53 -7.73 17.37
N MET A 174 6.59 -6.79 17.51
CA MET A 174 5.19 -7.06 17.90
C MET A 174 4.50 -8.14 17.05
N VAL A 175 4.80 -8.17 15.74
CA VAL A 175 4.25 -9.17 14.80
C VAL A 175 4.59 -10.59 15.23
N TYR A 176 5.76 -10.83 15.83
CA TYR A 176 6.14 -12.13 16.38
C TYR A 176 5.15 -12.60 17.45
N HIS A 177 4.83 -11.74 18.41
CA HIS A 177 3.93 -12.10 19.50
C HIS A 177 2.53 -12.43 18.99
N THR A 178 2.02 -11.69 17.99
CA THR A 178 0.76 -12.02 17.33
C THR A 178 0.81 -13.39 16.66
N ILE A 179 1.88 -13.69 15.90
CA ILE A 179 2.04 -14.99 15.23
C ILE A 179 2.12 -16.12 16.26
N VAL A 180 2.96 -15.98 17.28
CA VAL A 180 3.13 -17.01 18.33
C VAL A 180 1.81 -17.25 19.05
N LYS A 181 1.09 -16.18 19.42
CA LYS A 181 -0.16 -16.30 20.17
C LYS A 181 -1.29 -16.91 19.33
N GLU A 182 -1.45 -16.48 18.08
CA GLU A 182 -2.63 -16.80 17.28
C GLU A 182 -2.40 -17.99 16.33
N CYS A 183 -1.15 -18.33 15.99
CA CYS A 183 -0.82 -19.49 15.15
C CYS A 183 -0.31 -20.70 15.94
N ALA A 184 -0.05 -20.59 17.25
CA ALA A 184 0.32 -21.75 18.06
C ALA A 184 -0.81 -22.79 18.03
N SER A 185 -0.46 -24.01 17.66
CA SER A 185 -1.38 -25.13 17.60
C SER A 185 -0.65 -26.40 18.01
N ALA A 186 -1.38 -27.51 18.21
CA ALA A 186 -0.76 -28.81 18.50
C ALA A 186 0.25 -29.26 17.41
N ALA A 187 0.18 -28.69 16.20
CA ALA A 187 1.09 -28.99 15.09
C ALA A 187 2.25 -27.98 14.96
N VAL A 188 2.22 -26.82 15.65
CA VAL A 188 3.25 -25.78 15.57
C VAL A 188 3.57 -25.27 16.97
N GLU A 189 4.67 -25.75 17.55
CA GLU A 189 5.18 -25.27 18.83
C GLU A 189 5.99 -23.98 18.63
N LEU A 190 5.31 -22.83 18.71
CA LEU A 190 5.95 -21.53 18.69
C LEU A 190 6.30 -21.09 20.12
N GLN A 191 7.57 -20.88 20.39
CA GLN A 191 8.04 -20.43 21.70
C GLN A 191 7.79 -18.93 21.89
N GLN A 192 7.29 -18.52 23.06
CA GLN A 192 7.27 -17.10 23.41
C GLN A 192 8.70 -16.62 23.71
N LYS A 193 9.06 -15.45 23.17
CA LYS A 193 10.33 -14.78 23.44
C LYS A 193 10.05 -13.39 24.00
N ALA A 194 10.84 -12.95 24.97
CA ALA A 194 10.67 -11.64 25.60
C ALA A 194 11.11 -10.47 24.70
N CYS A 195 12.10 -10.69 23.82
CA CYS A 195 12.65 -9.68 22.90
C CYS A 195 12.85 -10.27 21.50
N PRO A 196 11.77 -10.62 20.76
CA PRO A 196 11.91 -11.23 19.44
C PRO A 196 12.49 -10.28 18.40
N THR A 197 13.32 -10.83 17.52
CA THR A 197 13.95 -10.17 16.38
C THR A 197 13.20 -10.49 15.08
N MET A 198 13.58 -9.82 13.98
CA MET A 198 13.06 -10.15 12.64
C MET A 198 13.41 -11.59 12.22
N GLN A 199 14.56 -12.11 12.65
CA GLN A 199 14.95 -13.49 12.37
C GLN A 199 14.01 -14.48 13.09
N ASP A 200 13.53 -14.14 14.28
CA ASP A 200 12.56 -14.96 15.01
C ASP A 200 11.21 -14.99 14.30
N VAL A 201 10.77 -13.87 13.72
CA VAL A 201 9.57 -13.81 12.86
C VAL A 201 9.72 -14.73 11.66
N TYR A 202 10.86 -14.69 10.97
CA TYR A 202 11.13 -15.55 9.81
C TYR A 202 11.21 -17.03 10.16
N GLN A 203 11.74 -17.36 11.34
CA GLN A 203 11.71 -18.73 11.86
C GLN A 203 10.28 -19.19 12.16
N ALA A 204 9.45 -18.35 12.77
CA ALA A 204 8.04 -18.66 13.02
C ALA A 204 7.26 -18.90 11.71
N TYR A 205 7.44 -18.05 10.69
CA TYR A 205 6.87 -18.30 9.37
C TYR A 205 7.34 -19.64 8.78
N ASN A 206 8.63 -19.95 8.87
CA ASN A 206 9.15 -21.22 8.37
C ASN A 206 8.48 -22.42 9.05
N GLN A 207 8.32 -22.39 10.37
CA GLN A 207 7.69 -23.47 11.12
C GLN A 207 6.21 -23.65 10.72
N ILE A 208 5.46 -22.55 10.59
CA ILE A 208 4.05 -22.58 10.15
C ILE A 208 3.93 -23.17 8.74
N PHE A 209 4.78 -22.72 7.81
CA PHE A 209 4.75 -23.20 6.43
C PHE A 209 5.14 -24.69 6.32
N VAL A 210 6.18 -25.13 7.05
CA VAL A 210 6.57 -26.55 7.09
C VAL A 210 5.45 -27.41 7.66
N ALA A 211 4.85 -27.01 8.79
CA ALA A 211 3.80 -27.79 9.44
C ALA A 211 2.51 -27.90 8.61
N SER A 212 2.18 -26.86 7.84
CA SER A 212 0.99 -26.88 6.97
C SER A 212 1.11 -27.87 5.79
N GLY A 213 2.31 -28.35 5.48
CA GLY A 213 2.57 -29.15 4.28
C GLY A 213 2.34 -28.42 2.94
N ALA A 214 1.82 -27.18 2.97
CA ALA A 214 1.39 -26.43 1.80
C ALA A 214 2.55 -26.04 0.87
N SER A 215 3.78 -26.17 1.35
CA SER A 215 5.03 -25.99 0.60
C SER A 215 5.13 -26.85 -0.67
N HIS A 216 4.23 -27.81 -0.86
CA HIS A 216 4.28 -28.81 -1.93
C HIS A 216 3.09 -28.77 -2.90
N CYS A 217 2.06 -27.94 -2.65
CA CYS A 217 0.90 -27.85 -3.53
C CYS A 217 1.09 -26.74 -4.57
N ALA A 218 1.30 -27.10 -5.83
CA ALA A 218 1.45 -26.13 -6.94
C ALA A 218 0.28 -25.13 -7.03
N ALA A 219 -0.93 -25.55 -6.65
CA ALA A 219 -2.10 -24.67 -6.60
C ALA A 219 -1.97 -23.60 -5.50
N VAL A 220 -1.45 -23.95 -4.31
CA VAL A 220 -1.19 -22.99 -3.24
C VAL A 220 -0.07 -22.02 -3.62
N CYS A 221 0.99 -22.50 -4.28
CA CYS A 221 2.03 -21.63 -4.83
C CYS A 221 1.45 -20.62 -5.81
N THR A 222 0.57 -21.07 -6.70
CA THR A 222 -0.12 -20.19 -7.66
C THR A 222 -0.93 -19.09 -6.94
N LEU A 223 -1.66 -19.43 -5.88
CA LEU A 223 -2.38 -18.44 -5.08
C LEU A 223 -1.43 -17.46 -4.38
N LEU A 224 -0.34 -17.94 -3.79
CA LEU A 224 0.67 -17.10 -3.14
C LEU A 224 1.32 -16.12 -4.12
N GLU A 225 1.69 -16.56 -5.33
CA GLU A 225 2.24 -15.70 -6.38
C GLU A 225 1.27 -14.57 -6.75
N VAL A 226 -0.02 -14.89 -6.90
CA VAL A 226 -1.07 -13.90 -7.18
C VAL A 226 -1.25 -12.91 -6.02
N LEU A 227 -1.26 -13.38 -4.77
CA LEU A 227 -1.39 -12.52 -3.60
C LEU A 227 -0.17 -11.60 -3.41
N LEU A 228 1.04 -12.07 -3.73
CA LEU A 228 2.27 -11.28 -3.65
C LEU A 228 2.36 -10.24 -4.77
N ALA A 229 1.85 -10.55 -5.96
CA ALA A 229 1.83 -9.61 -7.09
C ALA A 229 0.73 -8.53 -6.95
N ALA A 230 -0.30 -8.78 -6.14
CA ALA A 230 -1.42 -7.88 -5.94
C ALA A 230 -0.99 -6.53 -5.37
N GLN A 231 -1.55 -5.45 -5.92
CA GLN A 231 -1.27 -4.08 -5.48
C GLN A 231 -2.23 -3.61 -4.37
N GLU A 232 -3.34 -4.31 -4.21
CA GLU A 232 -4.32 -4.06 -3.16
C GLU A 232 -4.85 -5.42 -2.69
N PRO A 233 -5.39 -5.52 -1.46
CA PRO A 233 -6.05 -6.73 -0.97
C PRO A 233 -7.14 -7.17 -1.96
N LEU A 234 -6.93 -8.34 -2.59
CA LEU A 234 -7.78 -8.79 -3.68
C LEU A 234 -9.19 -9.12 -3.17
N PRO A 235 -10.26 -8.70 -3.88
CA PRO A 235 -11.61 -9.16 -3.59
C PRO A 235 -11.70 -10.68 -3.71
N GLN A 236 -12.43 -11.33 -2.79
CA GLN A 236 -12.69 -12.76 -2.87
C GLN A 236 -13.40 -13.16 -4.16
N SER A 237 -14.29 -12.30 -4.69
CA SER A 237 -14.95 -12.53 -5.97
C SER A 237 -13.97 -12.64 -7.13
N MET A 238 -12.89 -11.85 -7.14
CA MET A 238 -11.84 -11.93 -8.16
C MET A 238 -11.08 -13.26 -8.03
N LEU A 239 -10.69 -13.65 -6.81
CA LEU A 239 -10.04 -14.93 -6.57
C LEU A 239 -10.96 -16.12 -6.92
N GLN A 240 -12.26 -15.98 -6.74
CA GLN A 240 -13.25 -16.98 -7.16
C GLN A 240 -13.32 -17.09 -8.68
N GLN A 241 -13.36 -15.97 -9.40
CA GLN A 241 -13.33 -15.96 -10.87
C GLN A 241 -12.02 -16.52 -11.44
N MET A 242 -10.91 -16.36 -10.71
CA MET A 242 -9.62 -16.99 -11.05
C MET A 242 -9.56 -18.49 -10.67
N GLY A 243 -10.57 -19.04 -10.02
CA GLY A 243 -10.59 -20.44 -9.55
C GLY A 243 -9.69 -20.70 -8.33
N LEU A 244 -9.24 -19.65 -7.63
CA LEU A 244 -8.29 -19.74 -6.52
C LEU A 244 -8.94 -19.64 -5.14
N SER A 245 -10.21 -19.20 -5.05
CA SER A 245 -10.88 -18.97 -3.75
C SER A 245 -10.97 -20.22 -2.86
N ALA A 246 -11.09 -21.42 -3.44
CA ALA A 246 -11.17 -22.67 -2.68
C ALA A 246 -9.85 -23.03 -1.96
N LEU A 247 -8.74 -22.42 -2.39
CA LEU A 247 -7.40 -22.67 -1.86
C LEU A 247 -7.07 -21.76 -0.66
N LEU A 248 -7.89 -20.75 -0.38
CA LEU A 248 -7.62 -19.78 0.69
C LEU A 248 -7.44 -20.44 2.05
N GLN A 249 -8.33 -21.37 2.41
CA GLN A 249 -8.25 -22.11 3.67
C GLN A 249 -7.05 -23.06 3.75
N GLN A 250 -6.40 -23.35 2.62
CA GLN A 250 -5.19 -24.18 2.55
C GLN A 250 -3.92 -23.34 2.70
N LEU A 251 -4.03 -22.01 2.79
CA LEU A 251 -2.87 -21.15 3.01
C LEU A 251 -2.27 -21.39 4.41
N PRO A 252 -0.93 -21.44 4.53
CA PRO A 252 -0.28 -21.60 5.82
C PRO A 252 -0.64 -20.47 6.79
N GLY A 253 -1.16 -20.83 7.96
CA GLY A 253 -1.61 -19.85 8.95
C GLY A 253 -2.84 -19.04 8.51
N TRP A 254 -3.71 -19.60 7.67
CA TRP A 254 -5.00 -18.99 7.36
C TRP A 254 -5.78 -18.62 8.63
N GLY A 255 -6.40 -17.44 8.62
CA GLY A 255 -7.02 -16.81 9.79
C GLY A 255 -6.11 -15.81 10.49
N VAL A 256 -4.79 -15.93 10.35
CA VAL A 256 -3.79 -15.05 10.99
C VAL A 256 -2.82 -14.46 9.97
N LEU A 257 -1.98 -15.29 9.34
CA LEU A 257 -0.98 -14.87 8.35
C LEU A 257 -1.64 -14.34 7.07
N PHE A 258 -2.71 -15.02 6.68
CA PHE A 258 -3.59 -14.64 5.59
C PHE A 258 -5.01 -14.66 6.13
N PHE A 259 -5.80 -13.63 5.85
CA PHE A 259 -7.16 -13.58 6.38
C PHE A 259 -8.08 -12.80 5.46
N ALA A 260 -9.37 -13.11 5.57
CA ALA A 260 -10.42 -12.39 4.90
C ALA A 260 -11.05 -11.34 5.82
N ARG A 261 -11.20 -10.11 5.33
CA ARG A 261 -11.98 -9.06 5.99
C ARG A 261 -12.64 -8.20 4.93
N GLU A 262 -13.89 -7.78 5.13
CA GLU A 262 -14.61 -6.92 4.16
C GLU A 262 -14.54 -7.48 2.72
N HIS A 263 -14.71 -8.81 2.58
CA HIS A 263 -14.63 -9.55 1.33
C HIS A 263 -13.31 -9.41 0.55
N ARG A 264 -12.22 -9.04 1.22
CA ARG A 264 -10.87 -8.94 0.66
C ARG A 264 -9.89 -9.80 1.43
N VAL A 265 -8.88 -10.32 0.73
CA VAL A 265 -7.83 -11.15 1.31
C VAL A 265 -6.61 -10.30 1.62
N TYR A 266 -6.18 -10.34 2.88
CA TYR A 266 -5.06 -9.59 3.42
C TYR A 266 -3.92 -10.52 3.84
N MET A 267 -2.71 -9.97 3.82
CA MET A 267 -1.57 -10.52 4.53
C MET A 267 -1.40 -9.80 5.89
N VAL A 268 -0.92 -10.54 6.88
CA VAL A 268 -0.72 -10.05 8.25
C VAL A 268 0.21 -8.83 8.28
N HIS A 269 1.33 -8.90 7.57
CA HIS A 269 2.39 -7.91 7.67
C HIS A 269 3.36 -7.98 6.48
N LYS A 270 4.09 -6.89 6.23
CA LYS A 270 5.11 -6.79 5.19
C LYS A 270 6.20 -7.84 5.27
N SER A 271 6.64 -8.12 6.49
CA SER A 271 7.65 -9.12 6.76
C SER A 271 7.31 -10.51 6.21
N LEU A 272 6.03 -10.87 6.06
CA LEU A 272 5.64 -12.13 5.42
C LEU A 272 5.91 -12.10 3.92
N SER A 273 5.56 -11.00 3.25
CA SER A 273 5.87 -10.80 1.82
C SER A 273 7.37 -10.76 1.58
N ASP A 274 8.10 -9.97 2.37
CA ASP A 274 9.57 -9.86 2.28
C ASP A 274 10.24 -11.23 2.47
N TRP A 275 9.76 -12.03 3.45
CA TRP A 275 10.28 -13.37 3.71
C TRP A 275 9.99 -14.34 2.55
N LEU A 276 8.77 -14.33 2.01
CA LEU A 276 8.39 -15.17 0.87
C LEU A 276 9.22 -14.87 -0.38
N GLN A 277 9.52 -13.58 -0.62
CA GLN A 277 10.35 -13.15 -1.75
C GLN A 277 11.84 -13.39 -1.51
N ALA A 278 12.36 -13.13 -0.31
CA ALA A 278 13.79 -13.33 0.00
C ALA A 278 14.22 -14.80 -0.09
N LYS A 279 13.31 -15.75 0.14
CA LYS A 279 13.57 -17.18 -0.07
C LYS A 279 13.81 -17.56 -1.53
N GLN A 280 13.37 -16.74 -2.49
CA GLN A 280 13.64 -16.93 -3.92
C GLN A 280 15.14 -16.75 -4.25
N LEU A 281 15.85 -15.89 -3.52
CA LEU A 281 17.23 -15.49 -3.81
C LEU A 281 18.30 -16.44 -3.24
N LYS A 282 17.96 -17.37 -2.35
CA LYS A 282 18.93 -18.11 -1.53
C LYS A 282 19.00 -19.64 -1.71
N SER A 283 18.33 -20.25 -2.70
CA SER A 283 18.31 -21.72 -2.81
C SER A 283 18.71 -22.26 -4.19
N SER A 284 19.92 -22.84 -4.23
CA SER A 284 20.41 -23.75 -5.28
C SER A 284 20.22 -25.22 -4.90
N THR A 285 19.72 -25.54 -3.71
CA THR A 285 19.60 -26.92 -3.24
C THR A 285 18.48 -27.04 -2.21
N ASP A 286 17.54 -27.91 -2.54
CA ASP A 286 16.55 -28.60 -1.70
C ASP A 286 15.21 -27.92 -1.38
N SER A 287 14.14 -28.57 -1.89
CA SER A 287 12.72 -28.58 -1.49
C SER A 287 11.97 -27.29 -1.08
N MET A 288 12.50 -26.10 -1.34
CA MET A 288 11.84 -24.84 -0.93
C MET A 288 10.82 -24.31 -1.94
N LEU A 289 9.73 -23.72 -1.41
CA LEU A 289 8.74 -22.90 -2.12
C LEU A 289 9.44 -21.90 -3.05
N LYS A 290 9.50 -22.22 -4.34
CA LYS A 290 9.93 -21.30 -5.38
C LYS A 290 8.70 -20.55 -5.88
N LEU A 291 8.50 -19.35 -5.35
CA LEU A 291 7.44 -18.45 -5.80
C LEU A 291 7.99 -17.54 -6.89
N ASP A 292 7.26 -17.46 -7.99
CA ASP A 292 7.52 -16.57 -9.10
C ASP A 292 6.49 -15.43 -9.10
N VAL A 293 6.88 -14.28 -8.54
CA VAL A 293 6.00 -13.10 -8.45
C VAL A 293 5.69 -12.57 -9.85
N SER A 294 6.62 -12.64 -10.81
CA SER A 294 6.37 -12.28 -12.21
C SER A 294 5.25 -13.14 -12.80
N MET A 295 5.24 -14.44 -12.49
CA MET A 295 4.15 -15.34 -12.89
C MET A 295 2.82 -14.96 -12.21
N GLY A 296 2.86 -14.47 -10.97
CA GLY A 296 1.71 -13.85 -10.29
C GLY A 296 1.16 -12.64 -11.05
N HIS A 297 2.04 -11.73 -11.49
CA HIS A 297 1.68 -10.59 -12.33
C HIS A 297 1.07 -11.03 -13.66
N LEU A 298 1.65 -12.03 -14.34
CA LEU A 298 1.11 -12.56 -15.59
C LEU A 298 -0.31 -13.10 -15.42
N ARG A 299 -0.56 -13.91 -14.37
CA ARG A 299 -1.91 -14.48 -14.12
C ARG A 299 -2.95 -13.41 -13.81
N LEU A 300 -2.57 -12.37 -13.06
CA LEU A 300 -3.43 -11.21 -12.83
C LEU A 300 -3.69 -10.46 -14.14
N ALA A 301 -2.65 -10.20 -14.94
CA ALA A 301 -2.80 -9.53 -16.23
C ALA A 301 -3.74 -10.28 -17.17
N GLU A 302 -3.59 -11.59 -17.32
CA GLU A 302 -4.46 -12.43 -18.14
C GLU A 302 -5.91 -12.41 -17.67
N HIS A 303 -6.15 -12.48 -16.37
CA HIS A 303 -7.50 -12.44 -15.81
C HIS A 303 -8.16 -11.07 -16.06
N LEU A 304 -7.44 -9.98 -15.82
CA LEU A 304 -7.95 -8.62 -15.97
C LEU A 304 -8.17 -8.25 -17.44
N ALA A 305 -7.29 -8.69 -18.35
CA ALA A 305 -7.42 -8.45 -19.78
C ALA A 305 -8.63 -9.16 -20.40
N LYS A 306 -9.03 -10.33 -19.87
CA LYS A 306 -10.26 -11.01 -20.30
C LYS A 306 -11.53 -10.21 -20.01
N ALA A 307 -11.50 -9.34 -18.99
CA ALA A 307 -12.61 -8.48 -18.60
C ALA A 307 -12.52 -7.06 -19.22
N ARG A 308 -11.71 -6.86 -20.27
CA ARG A 308 -11.46 -5.53 -20.86
C ARG A 308 -12.68 -4.83 -21.44
N SER A 309 -13.74 -5.55 -21.80
CA SER A 309 -15.01 -4.98 -22.28
C SER A 309 -15.86 -4.36 -21.16
N SER A 310 -15.59 -4.71 -19.90
CA SER A 310 -16.24 -4.12 -18.72
C SER A 310 -15.21 -4.07 -17.58
N PRO A 311 -14.17 -3.26 -17.73
CA PRO A 311 -12.99 -3.34 -16.88
C PRO A 311 -13.32 -2.83 -15.47
N SER A 312 -12.87 -3.56 -14.45
CA SER A 312 -12.95 -3.08 -13.07
C SER A 312 -12.01 -1.91 -12.83
N GLN A 313 -12.24 -1.12 -11.77
CA GLN A 313 -11.29 -0.07 -11.36
C GLN A 313 -9.88 -0.62 -11.12
N TYR A 314 -9.77 -1.83 -10.58
CA TYR A 314 -8.47 -2.50 -10.40
C TYR A 314 -7.81 -2.78 -11.76
N ALA A 315 -8.56 -3.25 -12.76
CA ALA A 315 -8.05 -3.49 -14.11
C ALA A 315 -7.55 -2.20 -14.76
N LEU A 316 -8.37 -1.14 -14.75
CA LEU A 316 -8.02 0.15 -15.34
C LEU A 316 -6.75 0.73 -14.72
N LYS A 317 -6.58 0.58 -13.39
CA LYS A 317 -5.45 1.14 -12.66
C LYS A 317 -4.17 0.30 -12.72
N TYR A 318 -4.28 -1.03 -12.68
CA TYR A 318 -3.13 -1.91 -12.45
C TYR A 318 -2.81 -2.89 -13.57
N LEU A 319 -3.66 -3.07 -14.59
CA LEU A 319 -3.37 -4.01 -15.68
C LEU A 319 -2.04 -3.67 -16.38
N GLY A 320 -1.79 -2.39 -16.69
CA GLY A 320 -0.52 -1.95 -17.28
C GLY A 320 0.70 -2.30 -16.43
N LEU A 321 0.58 -2.19 -15.10
CA LEU A 321 1.65 -2.59 -14.17
C LEU A 321 1.88 -4.09 -14.20
N HIS A 322 0.82 -4.91 -14.13
CA HIS A 322 0.95 -6.36 -14.16
C HIS A 322 1.56 -6.85 -15.48
N LEU A 323 1.18 -6.25 -16.62
CA LEU A 323 1.78 -6.55 -17.90
C LEU A 323 3.27 -6.15 -17.93
N SER A 324 3.58 -4.93 -17.50
CA SER A 324 4.97 -4.43 -17.50
C SER A 324 5.89 -5.24 -16.57
N ALA A 325 5.38 -5.66 -15.41
CA ALA A 325 6.14 -6.43 -14.42
C ALA A 325 6.33 -7.91 -14.80
N SER A 326 5.64 -8.39 -15.85
CA SER A 326 5.76 -9.77 -16.35
C SER A 326 6.18 -9.80 -17.83
N VAL A 327 6.76 -8.71 -18.32
CA VAL A 327 7.14 -8.53 -19.74
C VAL A 327 8.25 -9.48 -20.19
N GLU A 328 8.92 -10.17 -19.27
CA GLU A 328 9.90 -11.22 -19.58
C GLU A 328 9.27 -12.46 -20.25
N TYR A 329 7.95 -12.68 -20.08
CA TYR A 329 7.24 -13.74 -20.80
C TYR A 329 6.70 -13.22 -22.13
N ASP A 330 6.99 -13.90 -23.24
CA ASP A 330 6.56 -13.46 -24.57
C ASP A 330 5.04 -13.34 -24.70
N LYS A 331 4.29 -14.25 -24.07
CA LYS A 331 2.82 -14.16 -23.95
C LYS A 331 2.35 -12.84 -23.34
N CYS A 332 3.13 -12.30 -22.40
CA CYS A 332 2.82 -11.02 -21.78
C CYS A 332 3.05 -9.85 -22.73
N LYS A 333 4.12 -9.88 -23.53
CA LYS A 333 4.37 -8.85 -24.56
C LYS A 333 3.25 -8.81 -25.60
N GLU A 334 2.81 -9.97 -26.06
CA GLU A 334 1.67 -10.07 -26.99
C GLU A 334 0.39 -9.51 -26.37
N LEU A 335 0.11 -9.86 -25.11
CA LEU A 335 -1.06 -9.34 -24.39
C LEU A 335 -0.96 -7.84 -24.15
N LEU A 336 0.23 -7.33 -23.82
CA LEU A 336 0.49 -5.90 -23.64
C LEU A 336 0.21 -5.15 -24.94
N ASP A 337 0.78 -5.60 -26.05
CA ASP A 337 0.56 -4.98 -27.36
C ASP A 337 -0.92 -5.02 -27.76
N SER A 338 -1.61 -6.14 -27.51
CA SER A 338 -3.06 -6.24 -27.74
C SER A 338 -3.84 -5.24 -26.90
N MET A 339 -3.46 -5.01 -25.64
CA MET A 339 -4.16 -4.06 -24.76
C MET A 339 -3.85 -2.60 -25.12
N LEU A 340 -2.63 -2.30 -25.57
CA LEU A 340 -2.25 -0.94 -26.01
C LEU A 340 -2.87 -0.58 -27.37
N GLN A 341 -3.22 -1.57 -28.18
CA GLN A 341 -3.96 -1.38 -29.43
C GLN A 341 -5.49 -1.33 -29.22
N ASP A 342 -5.98 -1.71 -28.04
CA ASP A 342 -7.40 -1.60 -27.67
C ASP A 342 -7.72 -0.16 -27.25
N TRP A 343 -8.10 0.65 -28.23
CA TRP A 343 -8.37 2.08 -28.02
C TRP A 343 -9.56 2.33 -27.11
N GLU A 344 -10.58 1.47 -27.15
CA GLU A 344 -11.74 1.57 -26.26
C GLU A 344 -11.29 1.39 -24.80
N PHE A 345 -10.47 0.38 -24.52
CA PHE A 345 -9.92 0.19 -23.19
C PHE A 345 -9.05 1.38 -22.73
N LEU A 346 -8.19 1.92 -23.60
CA LEU A 346 -7.37 3.10 -23.27
C LEU A 346 -8.23 4.34 -22.99
N VAL A 347 -9.33 4.54 -23.72
CA VAL A 347 -10.29 5.62 -23.43
C VAL A 347 -10.89 5.43 -22.03
N HIS A 348 -11.27 4.21 -21.64
CA HIS A 348 -11.74 3.95 -20.28
C HIS A 348 -10.67 4.25 -19.21
N VAL A 349 -9.39 3.95 -19.49
CA VAL A 349 -8.27 4.28 -18.59
C VAL A 349 -8.14 5.80 -18.42
N MET A 350 -8.23 6.56 -19.52
CA MET A 350 -8.13 8.03 -19.48
C MET A 350 -9.32 8.66 -18.77
N LYS A 351 -10.54 8.22 -19.07
CA LYS A 351 -11.76 8.67 -18.37
C LYS A 351 -11.69 8.41 -16.87
N ALA A 352 -11.08 7.31 -16.47
CA ALA A 352 -10.86 6.97 -15.07
C ALA A 352 -9.66 7.69 -14.43
N LYS A 353 -8.98 8.59 -15.17
CA LYS A 353 -7.80 9.36 -14.73
C LYS A 353 -6.65 8.47 -14.25
N TYR A 354 -6.45 7.35 -14.95
CA TYR A 354 -5.40 6.38 -14.65
C TYR A 354 -4.29 6.32 -15.71
N GLY A 355 -4.26 7.22 -16.68
CA GLY A 355 -3.23 7.29 -17.70
C GLY A 355 -1.83 7.49 -17.12
N VAL A 356 -1.69 8.25 -16.03
CA VAL A 356 -0.40 8.43 -15.33
C VAL A 356 0.14 7.12 -14.76
N TYR A 357 -0.74 6.22 -14.29
CA TYR A 357 -0.35 4.90 -13.80
C TYR A 357 0.19 4.03 -14.95
N TRP A 358 -0.44 4.10 -16.12
CA TRP A 358 0.02 3.41 -17.33
C TRP A 358 1.34 3.95 -17.85
N ASN A 359 1.50 5.26 -17.92
CA ASN A 359 2.76 5.89 -18.30
C ASN A 359 3.91 5.45 -17.38
N ARG A 360 3.66 5.42 -16.06
CA ARG A 360 4.64 4.93 -15.09
C ARG A 360 4.95 3.45 -15.27
N ALA A 361 3.93 2.61 -15.45
CA ALA A 361 4.09 1.18 -15.64
C ALA A 361 4.97 0.89 -16.87
N LEU A 362 4.62 1.47 -18.03
CA LEU A 362 5.40 1.32 -19.25
C LEU A 362 6.82 1.88 -19.10
N GLY A 363 6.98 3.02 -18.41
CA GLY A 363 8.30 3.59 -18.10
C GLY A 363 9.17 2.73 -17.18
N GLY A 364 8.59 1.73 -16.51
CA GLY A 364 9.29 0.74 -15.69
C GLY A 364 9.81 -0.47 -16.48
N ILE A 365 9.42 -0.64 -17.74
CA ILE A 365 9.89 -1.75 -18.59
C ILE A 365 11.38 -1.54 -18.92
N PRO A 366 12.24 -2.56 -18.80
CA PRO A 366 13.62 -2.48 -19.26
C PRO A 366 13.72 -2.11 -20.74
N LYS A 367 14.71 -1.27 -21.10
CA LYS A 367 14.83 -0.72 -22.47
C LYS A 367 14.89 -1.79 -23.57
N ASP A 368 15.50 -2.93 -23.27
CA ASP A 368 15.68 -4.09 -24.13
C ASP A 368 14.45 -5.02 -24.19
N GLN A 369 13.47 -4.82 -23.30
CA GLN A 369 12.24 -5.62 -23.24
C GLN A 369 11.02 -4.89 -23.81
N HIS A 370 11.17 -3.63 -24.22
CA HIS A 370 10.12 -2.91 -24.91
C HIS A 370 9.81 -3.50 -26.29
N THR A 371 8.53 -3.70 -26.55
CA THR A 371 8.00 -3.81 -27.92
C THR A 371 7.96 -2.44 -28.60
N PRO A 372 7.94 -2.36 -29.94
CA PRO A 372 7.68 -1.10 -30.64
C PRO A 372 6.40 -0.42 -30.15
N THR A 373 5.30 -1.19 -30.03
CA THR A 373 4.00 -0.71 -29.56
C THR A 373 4.07 -0.08 -28.17
N SER A 374 4.71 -0.75 -27.20
CA SER A 374 4.84 -0.23 -25.84
C SER A 374 5.75 1.00 -25.76
N CYS A 375 6.80 1.06 -26.57
CA CYS A 375 7.69 2.22 -26.64
C CYS A 375 6.96 3.46 -27.19
N ASP A 376 6.23 3.29 -28.29
CA ASP A 376 5.50 4.38 -28.93
C ASP A 376 4.31 4.83 -28.07
N THR A 377 3.57 3.90 -27.47
CA THR A 377 2.48 4.24 -26.55
C THR A 377 3.00 4.99 -25.32
N MET A 378 4.14 4.58 -24.74
CA MET A 378 4.76 5.32 -23.64
C MET A 378 5.12 6.75 -24.06
N ARG A 379 5.70 6.95 -25.25
CA ARG A 379 6.03 8.30 -25.77
C ARG A 379 4.78 9.14 -25.96
N TRP A 380 3.74 8.56 -26.55
CA TRP A 380 2.45 9.20 -26.73
C TRP A 380 1.84 9.60 -25.38
N LEU A 381 1.71 8.67 -24.42
CA LEU A 381 1.21 8.95 -23.06
C LEU A 381 1.97 10.08 -22.38
N LYS A 382 3.30 10.13 -22.50
CA LYS A 382 4.11 11.23 -21.93
C LYS A 382 3.74 12.61 -22.49
N LEU A 383 3.29 12.67 -23.74
CA LEU A 383 2.92 13.92 -24.40
C LEU A 383 1.47 14.32 -24.11
N VAL A 384 0.55 13.36 -24.03
CA VAL A 384 -0.89 13.66 -24.06
C VAL A 384 -1.67 13.30 -22.80
N VAL A 385 -1.09 12.58 -21.83
CA VAL A 385 -1.86 12.06 -20.68
C VAL A 385 -2.59 13.16 -19.92
N HIS A 386 -1.92 14.29 -19.66
CA HIS A 386 -2.54 15.40 -18.93
C HIS A 386 -3.65 16.08 -19.73
N SER A 387 -3.46 16.30 -21.04
CA SER A 387 -4.51 16.92 -21.86
C SER A 387 -5.72 16.01 -22.05
N LEU A 388 -5.49 14.69 -22.11
CA LEU A 388 -6.52 13.70 -22.30
C LEU A 388 -7.35 13.47 -21.02
N GLU A 389 -6.71 13.44 -19.84
CA GLU A 389 -7.44 13.30 -18.58
C GLU A 389 -8.28 14.55 -18.22
N GLU A 390 -7.99 15.70 -18.84
CA GLU A 390 -8.71 16.96 -18.66
C GLU A 390 -9.81 17.19 -19.70
N ASP A 391 -9.88 16.41 -20.79
CA ASP A 391 -10.86 16.59 -21.86
C ASP A 391 -12.20 15.91 -21.52
N PRO A 392 -13.29 16.67 -21.27
CA PRO A 392 -14.59 16.10 -20.96
C PRO A 392 -15.28 15.43 -22.17
N CYS A 393 -14.78 15.63 -23.39
CA CYS A 393 -15.40 15.15 -24.63
C CYS A 393 -14.85 13.80 -25.13
N MET A 394 -13.90 13.19 -24.42
CA MET A 394 -13.34 11.89 -24.83
C MET A 394 -14.29 10.73 -24.61
#